data_AF-A0A7M5WJ57-F1
#
_entry.id   AF-A0A7M5WJ57-F1
#
_cell.length_a   1.000
_cell.length_b   1.000
_cell.length_c   1.000
_cell.angle_alpha   90.00
_cell.angle_beta   90.00
_cell.angle_gamma   90.00
#
_symmetry.space_group_name_H-M   'P 1'
#
loop_
_entity.id
_entity.type
_entity.pdbx_description
1 polymer ?
#
loop_
_entity_poly.entity_id
_entity_poly.type
_entity_poly.pdbx_seq_one_letter_code
_entity_poly.pdbx_strand_id
1 'polypeptide(L)'
;MSCGRQGCSWLTCTLCRTSHQSAQTLQKASRRSIEWPTQIHQPPNEQDGSTNITIDDAFDDVLQYMTTTARQCKRYHRSTCRQFTSDSDLLHLKRYHQNHKTANYKSNPLLKTEEVNVEVAPGTYAISAGAWGSDRQHTHVIHIKDNQTVDLNFGM
;
A
#
# COMPACT_ATOMS: atom_id res chain seq x y z
N MET A 1 -2.31 -0.29 -22.27
CA MET A 1 -1.90 0.05 -23.64
C MET A 1 -1.11 -1.13 -24.20
N SER A 2 -1.80 -2.03 -24.91
CA SER A 2 -1.22 -3.08 -25.75
C SER A 2 -0.52 -2.43 -26.95
N CYS A 3 0.54 -3.03 -27.49
CA CYS A 3 1.33 -2.46 -28.59
C CYS A 3 0.59 -2.32 -29.95
N GLY A 4 -0.74 -2.52 -29.97
CA GLY A 4 -1.60 -2.37 -31.14
C GLY A 4 -1.37 -3.37 -32.28
N ARG A 5 -0.30 -4.17 -32.22
CA ARG A 5 0.07 -5.14 -33.26
C ARG A 5 -0.52 -6.52 -32.94
N GLN A 6 -1.33 -7.05 -33.85
CA GLN A 6 -1.81 -8.43 -33.80
C GLN A 6 -0.63 -9.38 -34.13
N GLY A 7 -0.42 -10.42 -33.31
CA GLY A 7 0.58 -11.47 -33.56
C GLY A 7 1.96 -11.30 -32.91
N CYS A 8 2.19 -10.27 -32.07
CA CYS A 8 3.47 -10.14 -31.37
C CYS A 8 3.58 -11.08 -30.15
N SER A 9 4.68 -11.82 -30.05
CA SER A 9 5.03 -12.60 -28.85
C SER A 9 5.10 -11.71 -27.61
N TRP A 10 4.67 -12.24 -26.46
CA TRP A 10 4.68 -11.54 -25.17
C TRP A 10 6.08 -10.98 -24.82
N LEU A 11 7.14 -11.75 -25.12
CA LEU A 11 8.53 -11.33 -24.93
C LEU A 11 8.85 -10.06 -25.73
N THR A 12 8.53 -10.06 -27.02
CA THR A 12 8.77 -8.93 -27.92
C THR A 12 7.96 -7.69 -27.52
N CYS A 13 6.71 -7.89 -27.10
CA CYS A 13 5.85 -6.81 -26.60
C CYS A 13 6.41 -6.18 -25.32
N THR A 14 6.93 -7.01 -24.41
CA THR A 14 7.53 -6.57 -23.14
C THR A 14 8.83 -5.79 -23.37
N LEU A 15 9.69 -6.27 -24.27
CA LEU A 15 10.92 -5.57 -24.66
C LEU A 15 10.63 -4.23 -25.33
N CYS A 16 9.65 -4.18 -26.23
CA CYS A 16 9.25 -2.93 -26.89
C CYS A 16 8.71 -1.90 -25.88
N ARG A 17 7.85 -2.34 -24.95
CA ARG A 17 7.29 -1.46 -23.92
C ARG A 17 8.36 -0.91 -22.99
N THR A 18 9.26 -1.77 -22.51
CA THR A 18 10.35 -1.36 -21.61
C THR A 18 11.33 -0.41 -22.28
N SER A 19 11.68 -0.67 -23.55
CA SER A 19 12.51 0.24 -24.36
C SER A 19 11.89 1.62 -24.53
N HIS A 20 10.59 1.68 -24.86
CA HIS A 20 9.90 2.97 -25.00
C HIS A 20 9.82 3.72 -23.66
N GLN A 21 9.54 3.00 -22.57
CA GLN A 21 9.43 3.60 -21.25
C GLN A 21 10.78 4.09 -20.72
N SER A 22 11.88 3.38 -20.97
CA SER A 22 13.23 3.81 -20.59
C SER A 22 13.66 5.05 -21.37
N ALA A 23 13.39 5.10 -22.68
CA ALA A 23 13.67 6.28 -23.52
C ALA A 23 12.90 7.53 -23.05
N GLN A 24 11.60 7.39 -22.75
CA GLN A 24 10.80 8.49 -22.21
C GLN A 24 11.30 8.95 -20.84
N THR A 25 11.70 8.02 -19.99
CA THR A 25 12.22 8.33 -18.65
C THR A 25 13.55 9.09 -18.76
N LEU A 26 14.45 8.63 -19.63
CA LEU A 26 15.72 9.30 -19.91
C LEU A 26 15.51 10.73 -20.43
N GLN A 27 14.58 10.92 -21.36
CA GLN A 27 14.26 12.25 -21.89
C GLN A 27 13.67 13.19 -20.82
N LYS A 28 12.89 12.66 -19.88
CA LYS A 28 12.38 13.44 -18.74
C LYS A 28 13.50 13.78 -17.75
N ALA A 29 14.41 12.85 -17.49
CA ALA A 29 15.54 13.06 -16.60
C ALA A 29 16.53 14.08 -17.19
N SER A 30 16.84 14.01 -18.48
CA SER A 30 17.75 14.96 -19.13
C SER A 30 17.22 16.40 -19.09
N ARG A 31 15.90 16.60 -19.26
CA ARG A 31 15.25 17.91 -19.09
C ARG A 31 15.31 18.46 -17.66
N ARG A 32 15.59 17.61 -16.68
CA ARG A 32 15.74 17.95 -15.26
C ARG A 32 17.20 17.88 -14.80
N SER A 33 18.15 17.79 -15.74
CA SER A 33 19.55 17.89 -15.39
C SER A 33 19.77 19.28 -14.77
N ILE A 34 20.22 19.27 -13.52
CA ILE A 34 20.61 20.46 -12.79
C ILE A 34 22.13 20.48 -12.86
N GLU A 35 22.68 21.52 -13.49
CA GLU A 35 24.09 21.84 -13.35
C GLU A 35 24.28 22.34 -11.92
N TRP A 36 24.82 21.46 -11.07
CA TRP A 36 25.16 21.85 -9.71
C TRP A 36 26.29 22.87 -9.77
N PRO A 37 26.17 24.03 -9.12
CA PRO A 37 27.27 24.97 -9.06
C PRO A 37 28.46 24.28 -8.40
N THR A 38 29.63 24.40 -9.03
CA THR A 38 30.89 23.96 -8.46
C THR A 38 31.02 24.58 -7.08
N GLN A 39 31.11 23.76 -6.02
CA GLN A 39 31.30 24.26 -4.66
C GLN A 39 32.61 25.07 -4.63
N ILE A 40 32.47 26.40 -4.66
CA ILE A 40 33.54 27.28 -4.23
C ILE A 40 33.62 27.03 -2.72
N HIS A 41 34.59 26.25 -2.29
CA HIS A 41 34.93 26.10 -0.88
C HIS A 41 35.38 27.48 -0.34
N GLN A 42 34.42 28.31 0.07
CA GLN A 42 34.68 29.32 1.07
C GLN A 42 34.71 28.60 2.42
N PRO A 43 35.80 28.69 3.18
CA PRO A 43 35.81 28.18 4.55
C PRO A 43 34.73 28.94 5.34
N PRO A 44 33.82 28.24 6.05
CA PRO A 44 32.81 28.92 6.86
C PRO A 44 33.49 29.72 7.96
N ASN A 45 33.11 30.98 8.11
CA ASN A 45 33.37 31.75 9.33
C ASN A 45 32.54 31.08 10.44
N GLU A 46 33.21 30.36 11.34
CA GLU A 46 32.64 29.59 12.45
C GLU A 46 32.07 30.49 13.55
N GLN A 47 31.03 31.26 13.28
CA GLN A 47 30.22 31.92 14.30
C GLN A 47 28.76 32.06 13.84
N ASP A 48 27.99 30.98 13.96
CA ASP A 48 26.70 31.04 14.68
C ASP A 48 26.19 29.63 14.96
N GLY A 49 25.59 29.44 16.14
CA GLY A 49 25.45 28.15 16.82
C GLY A 49 24.91 27.00 15.98
N SER A 50 25.74 25.98 15.76
CA SER A 50 25.28 24.62 15.50
C SER A 50 24.60 24.10 16.77
N THR A 51 23.33 24.43 16.96
CA THR A 51 22.47 23.53 17.73
C THR A 51 22.57 22.20 16.99
N ASN A 52 23.12 21.19 17.64
CA ASN A 52 23.26 19.85 17.10
C ASN A 52 21.85 19.31 16.85
N ILE A 53 21.27 19.65 15.69
CA ILE A 53 20.04 19.05 15.19
C ILE A 53 20.43 17.60 14.95
N THR A 54 19.96 16.74 15.85
CA THR A 54 20.19 15.32 15.68
C THR A 54 19.42 14.84 14.46
N ILE A 55 19.83 13.70 13.92
CA ILE A 55 19.11 13.10 12.80
C ILE A 55 17.65 12.82 13.19
N ASP A 56 17.41 12.48 14.46
CA ASP A 56 16.09 12.26 15.01
C ASP A 56 15.25 13.55 15.01
N ASP A 57 15.82 14.68 15.42
CA ASP A 57 15.13 15.99 15.38
C ASP A 57 14.68 16.35 13.95
N ALA A 58 15.52 16.06 12.95
CA ALA A 58 15.19 16.31 11.54
C ALA A 58 14.03 15.41 11.05
N PHE A 59 13.98 14.16 11.50
CA PHE A 59 12.87 13.26 11.17
C PHE A 59 11.58 13.66 11.89
N ASP A 60 11.67 14.10 13.15
CA ASP A 60 10.54 14.63 13.92
C ASP A 60 9.94 15.87 13.25
N ASP A 61 10.78 16.79 12.77
CA ASP A 61 10.34 17.95 12.01
C ASP A 61 9.59 17.54 10.74
N VAL A 62 10.15 16.63 9.95
CA VAL A 62 9.47 16.12 8.73
C VAL A 62 8.14 15.48 9.09
N LEU A 63 8.09 14.66 10.15
CA LEU A 63 6.86 14.02 10.60
C LEU A 63 5.81 15.03 11.07
N GLN A 64 6.24 16.08 11.77
CA GLN A 64 5.40 17.19 12.20
C GLN A 64 4.86 17.98 11.01
N TYR A 65 5.69 18.27 10.00
CA TYR A 65 5.25 18.92 8.77
C TYR A 65 4.26 18.07 7.99
N MET A 66 4.51 16.76 7.87
CA MET A 66 3.58 15.83 7.21
C MET A 66 2.23 15.78 7.93
N THR A 67 2.24 15.67 9.27
CA THR A 67 1.03 15.64 10.11
C THR A 67 0.24 16.94 9.98
N THR A 68 0.93 18.07 10.05
CA THR A 68 0.32 19.39 9.93
C THR A 68 -0.30 19.56 8.54
N THR A 69 0.44 19.22 7.49
CA THR A 69 -0.03 19.32 6.10
C THR A 69 -1.25 18.44 5.85
N ALA A 70 -1.24 17.19 6.33
CA ALA A 70 -2.39 16.29 6.22
C ALA A 70 -3.63 16.85 6.93
N ARG A 71 -3.46 17.46 8.11
CA ARG A 71 -4.55 18.11 8.86
C ARG A 71 -5.09 19.33 8.13
N GLN A 72 -4.22 20.18 7.57
CA GLN A 72 -4.66 21.36 6.82
C GLN A 72 -5.36 20.97 5.52
N CYS A 73 -4.87 19.96 4.81
CA CYS A 73 -5.53 19.41 3.62
C CYS A 73 -6.96 18.93 3.96
N LYS A 74 -7.11 18.17 5.05
CA LYS A 74 -8.43 17.73 5.54
C LYS A 74 -9.33 18.92 5.90
N ARG A 75 -8.79 19.98 6.51
CA ARG A 75 -9.55 21.18 6.88
C ARG A 75 -10.02 21.93 5.64
N TYR A 76 -9.13 22.15 4.68
CA TYR A 76 -9.41 22.81 3.40
C TYR A 76 -10.59 22.13 2.69
N HIS A 77 -10.50 20.83 2.43
CA HIS A 77 -11.57 20.11 1.72
C HIS A 77 -12.86 19.94 2.54
N ARG A 78 -12.82 20.12 3.87
CA ARG A 78 -14.04 20.21 4.69
C ARG A 78 -14.72 21.56 4.58
N SER A 79 -13.96 22.64 4.45
CA SER A 79 -14.48 24.01 4.33
C SER A 79 -14.89 24.39 2.91
N THR A 80 -14.34 23.73 1.89
CA THR A 80 -14.63 24.04 0.49
C THR A 80 -16.02 23.52 0.09
N CYS A 81 -16.80 24.38 -0.57
CA CYS A 81 -18.11 24.01 -1.09
C CYS A 81 -17.97 22.98 -2.24
N ARG A 82 -18.86 21.97 -2.28
CA ARG A 82 -18.90 20.90 -3.31
C ARG A 82 -19.05 21.40 -4.75
N GLN A 83 -19.37 22.68 -4.94
CA GLN A 83 -19.49 23.29 -6.26
C GLN A 83 -18.12 23.65 -6.88
N PHE A 84 -17.05 23.72 -6.08
CA PHE A 84 -15.70 24.06 -6.53
C PHE A 84 -14.72 22.87 -6.48
N THR A 85 -15.19 21.67 -6.15
CA THR A 85 -14.36 20.47 -6.13
C THR A 85 -14.18 19.93 -7.54
N SER A 86 -12.93 19.93 -8.02
CA SER A 86 -12.56 19.32 -9.29
C SER A 86 -12.57 17.79 -9.21
N ASP A 87 -12.56 17.11 -10.36
CA ASP A 87 -12.41 15.65 -10.41
C ASP A 87 -11.11 15.17 -9.75
N SER A 88 -10.05 15.98 -9.85
CA SER A 88 -8.78 15.72 -9.16
C SER A 88 -8.94 15.76 -7.64
N ASP A 89 -9.71 16.73 -7.12
CA ASP A 89 -10.00 16.81 -5.68
C ASP A 89 -10.82 15.61 -5.22
N LEU A 90 -11.78 15.16 -6.03
CA LEU A 90 -12.57 13.97 -5.72
C LEU A 90 -11.71 12.70 -5.67
N LEU A 91 -10.76 12.54 -6.60
CA LEU A 91 -9.81 11.42 -6.58
C LEU A 91 -8.86 11.50 -5.38
N HIS A 92 -8.34 12.68 -5.07
CA HIS A 92 -7.53 12.94 -3.88
C HIS A 92 -8.28 12.56 -2.60
N LEU A 93 -9.52 13.03 -2.46
CA LEU A 93 -10.37 12.75 -1.31
C LEU A 93 -10.64 11.25 -1.17
N LYS A 94 -10.96 10.54 -2.26
CA LYS A 94 -11.13 9.08 -2.26
C LYS A 94 -9.86 8.34 -1.83
N ARG A 95 -8.68 8.83 -2.22
CA ARG A 95 -7.42 8.13 -1.94
C ARG A 95 -6.87 8.38 -0.53
N TYR A 96 -6.96 9.61 -0.03
CA TYR A 96 -6.24 10.03 1.19
C TYR A 96 -7.17 10.44 2.34
N HIS A 97 -8.45 10.70 2.08
CA HIS A 97 -9.41 11.14 3.08
C HIS A 97 -10.68 10.29 3.13
N GLN A 98 -10.77 9.24 2.31
CA GLN A 98 -11.81 8.24 2.45
C GLN A 98 -11.67 7.69 3.87
N ASN A 99 -12.71 7.88 4.67
CA ASN A 99 -12.77 7.23 5.97
C ASN A 99 -12.62 5.75 5.70
N HIS A 100 -11.48 5.16 6.06
CA HIS A 100 -11.28 3.71 5.99
C HIS A 100 -12.31 2.94 6.85
N LYS A 101 -13.17 3.64 7.61
CA LYS A 101 -14.41 3.10 8.17
C LYS A 101 -15.41 2.57 7.13
N THR A 102 -15.25 2.91 5.84
CA THR A 102 -16.02 2.29 4.73
C THR A 102 -15.16 1.44 3.81
N ALA A 103 -13.88 1.25 4.13
CA ALA A 103 -13.05 0.22 3.52
C ALA A 103 -13.29 -1.08 4.30
N ASN A 104 -14.09 -1.96 3.71
CA ASN A 104 -14.48 -3.30 4.17
C ASN A 104 -15.79 -3.41 4.97
N TYR A 105 -16.92 -3.07 4.35
CA TYR A 105 -17.90 -4.15 4.18
C TYR A 105 -17.45 -4.93 2.94
N LYS A 106 -16.35 -5.69 3.07
CA LYS A 106 -16.25 -6.90 2.27
C LYS A 106 -17.47 -7.67 2.74
N SER A 107 -18.47 -7.81 1.85
CA SER A 107 -19.57 -8.74 2.06
C SER A 107 -18.99 -9.96 2.74
N ASN A 108 -19.52 -10.33 3.91
CA ASN A 108 -19.03 -11.47 4.67
C ASN A 108 -18.89 -12.64 3.67
N PRO A 109 -17.69 -13.12 3.34
CA PRO A 109 -17.54 -14.22 2.41
C PRO A 109 -18.22 -15.49 2.93
N LEU A 110 -18.48 -15.56 4.25
CA LEU A 110 -19.23 -16.61 4.94
C LEU A 110 -20.76 -16.52 4.73
N LEU A 111 -21.28 -15.56 3.96
CA LEU A 111 -22.69 -15.58 3.51
C LEU A 111 -22.94 -16.69 2.47
N LYS A 112 -21.88 -17.33 1.96
CA LYS A 112 -21.97 -18.61 1.28
C LYS A 112 -21.68 -19.69 2.32
N THR A 113 -22.67 -20.51 2.61
CA THR A 113 -22.49 -21.77 3.33
C THR A 113 -21.52 -22.63 2.53
N GLU A 114 -20.25 -22.65 2.92
CA GLU A 114 -19.23 -23.48 2.30
C GLU A 114 -18.66 -24.40 3.37
N GLU A 115 -19.08 -25.67 3.33
CA GLU A 115 -18.33 -26.76 3.95
C GLU A 115 -16.94 -26.80 3.28
N VAL A 116 -15.88 -26.71 4.08
CA VAL A 116 -14.51 -26.69 3.57
C VAL A 116 -13.89 -28.07 3.78
N ASN A 117 -13.58 -28.75 2.67
CA ASN A 117 -12.87 -30.02 2.67
C ASN A 117 -11.38 -29.79 2.44
N VAL A 118 -10.53 -30.36 3.28
CA VAL A 118 -9.07 -30.26 3.18
C VAL A 118 -8.47 -31.66 3.24
N GLU A 119 -7.75 -32.06 2.20
CA GLU A 119 -7.00 -33.32 2.16
C GLU A 119 -5.57 -33.08 2.65
N VAL A 120 -5.12 -33.92 3.58
CA VAL A 120 -3.79 -33.85 4.18
C VAL A 120 -3.19 -35.24 4.29
N ALA A 121 -1.87 -35.32 4.40
CA ALA A 121 -1.18 -36.56 4.72
C ALA A 121 -1.55 -37.03 6.15
N PRO A 122 -1.29 -38.30 6.52
CA PRO A 122 -1.46 -38.75 7.89
C PRO A 122 -0.54 -37.98 8.84
N GLY A 123 -1.07 -37.57 9.99
CA GLY A 123 -0.31 -36.76 10.93
C GLY A 123 -1.19 -36.08 11.97
N THR A 124 -0.55 -35.25 12.79
CA THR A 124 -1.23 -34.44 13.80
C THR A 124 -1.31 -32.99 13.32
N TYR A 125 -2.51 -32.43 13.32
CA TYR A 125 -2.80 -31.10 12.78
C TYR A 125 -3.49 -30.24 13.83
N ALA A 126 -3.13 -28.94 13.86
CA ALA A 126 -3.85 -27.92 14.60
C ALA A 126 -4.67 -27.07 13.62
N ILE A 127 -5.99 -27.11 13.75
CA ILE A 127 -6.92 -26.44 12.86
C ILE A 127 -7.60 -25.33 13.65
N SER A 128 -7.39 -24.09 13.21
CA SER A 128 -7.94 -22.90 13.86
C SER A 128 -8.98 -22.24 12.96
N ALA A 129 -10.16 -21.98 13.50
CA ALA A 129 -11.21 -21.19 12.85
C ALA A 129 -11.56 -19.96 13.68
N GLY A 130 -11.85 -18.84 13.02
CA GLY A 130 -12.24 -17.59 13.67
C GLY A 130 -13.38 -16.91 12.91
N ALA A 131 -14.32 -16.32 13.63
CA ALA A 131 -15.40 -15.56 13.02
C ALA A 131 -14.87 -14.24 12.45
N TRP A 132 -15.35 -13.87 11.26
CA TRP A 132 -14.94 -12.63 10.61
C TRP A 132 -15.25 -11.41 11.49
N GLY A 133 -14.22 -10.64 11.86
CA GLY A 133 -14.36 -9.45 12.71
C GLY A 133 -14.39 -9.74 14.23
N SER A 134 -14.15 -10.97 14.65
CA SER A 134 -13.96 -11.34 16.05
C SER A 134 -12.48 -11.61 16.34
N ASP A 135 -12.01 -11.21 17.52
CA ASP A 135 -10.67 -11.58 18.01
C ASP A 135 -10.63 -13.03 18.55
N ARG A 136 -11.79 -13.70 18.65
CA ARG A 136 -11.90 -15.06 19.18
C ARG A 136 -11.66 -16.10 18.09
N GLN A 137 -10.62 -16.91 18.27
CA GLN A 137 -10.31 -18.08 17.45
C GLN A 137 -10.52 -19.36 18.27
N HIS A 138 -11.02 -20.42 17.64
CA HIS A 138 -11.17 -21.75 18.23
C HIS A 138 -10.24 -22.73 17.51
N THR A 139 -9.46 -23.49 18.26
CA THR A 139 -8.43 -24.40 17.72
C THR A 139 -8.71 -25.83 18.16
N HIS A 140 -8.83 -26.75 17.20
CA HIS A 140 -8.86 -28.18 17.43
C HIS A 140 -7.54 -28.81 17.01
N VAL A 141 -6.99 -29.65 17.89
CA VAL A 141 -5.85 -30.51 17.55
C VAL A 141 -6.36 -31.91 17.27
N ILE A 142 -6.15 -32.39 16.06
CA ILE A 142 -6.61 -33.71 15.62
C ILE A 142 -5.46 -34.55 15.08
N HIS A 143 -5.62 -35.87 15.17
CA HIS A 143 -4.71 -36.84 14.60
C HIS A 143 -5.45 -37.62 13.50
N ILE A 144 -4.94 -37.54 12.28
CA ILE A 144 -5.53 -38.14 11.07
C ILE A 144 -4.67 -39.34 10.65
N LYS A 145 -5.30 -40.51 10.54
CA LYS A 145 -4.68 -41.74 9.99
C LYS A 145 -4.96 -41.85 8.48
N ASP A 146 -4.28 -42.80 7.83
CA ASP A 146 -4.53 -43.12 6.42
C ASP A 146 -6.02 -43.39 6.16
N ASN A 147 -6.56 -42.70 5.14
CA ASN A 147 -7.94 -42.82 4.67
C ASN A 147 -9.02 -42.50 5.75
N GLN A 148 -8.67 -41.66 6.74
CA GLN A 148 -9.58 -41.19 7.78
C GLN A 148 -10.13 -39.81 7.44
N THR A 149 -11.45 -39.65 7.53
CA THR A 149 -12.13 -38.34 7.44
C THR A 149 -12.56 -37.89 8.83
N VAL A 150 -12.37 -36.60 9.14
CA VAL A 150 -12.74 -36.01 10.44
C VAL A 150 -13.54 -34.73 10.19
N ASP A 151 -14.80 -34.73 10.61
CA ASP A 151 -15.66 -33.56 10.53
C ASP A 151 -15.48 -32.69 11.76
N LEU A 152 -15.13 -31.42 11.54
CA LEU A 152 -14.93 -30.45 12.61
C LEU A 152 -16.03 -29.39 12.57
N ASN A 153 -16.69 -29.19 13.71
CA ASN A 153 -17.66 -28.13 13.90
C ASN A 153 -17.09 -27.07 14.84
N PHE A 154 -16.81 -25.90 14.28
CA PHE A 154 -16.41 -24.72 15.05
C PHE A 154 -17.69 -23.94 15.38
N GLY A 155 -18.30 -24.27 16.53
CA GLY A 155 -19.46 -23.54 17.03
C GLY A 155 -19.16 -22.03 17.13
N MET A 156 -20.11 -21.21 16.68
CA MET A 156 -20.04 -19.74 16.79
C MET A 156 -19.98 -19.26 18.23
#